data_AF-A0A0G1PVX8-F1
#
_entry.id   AF-A0A0G1PVX8-F1
#
_cell.length_a   1.000
_cell.length_b   1.000
_cell.length_c   1.000
_cell.angle_alpha   90.00
_cell.angle_beta   90.00
_cell.angle_gamma   90.00
#
_symmetry.space_group_name_H-M   'P 1'
#
loop_
_entity.id
_entity.type
_entity.pdbx_description
1 polymer ?
#
loop_
_entity_poly.entity_id
_entity_poly.type
_entity_poly.pdbx_seq_one_letter_code
_entity_poly.pdbx_strand_id
1 'polypeptide(L)'
;MTKPEQKSRIFLSVLATESINLAIRGAIKASWAAVKDKKPHIITSRIEHEAVLDTCRDLEKEGVEVTILPVNADGFVKQEDVRSALKENTALVSIMYANNEIGTIQPIKEIGRIVKEVRRERGGVYPLFHTDAVQAVNFLDCGAERLGVDLLSFSGQKIYGPKGVGGLYRKEGMSIKPIITGSGQEFGLRSGTSNVPLIVGLAEAIALLSEMKKLAGQIEQLRDRLIERVIKEIPGAKLNGSLENRLPNNANLNFGAVKSKIDSSLIVALDLAGFAISAGSACQSKAQKPSHVLTAIGLSPQEVKKSIRVSLGKTTTMEEIDGLVEALKKILEA
;
A
#
# COMPACT_ATOMS: atom_id res chain seq x y z
N MET A 1 28.24 18.58 -27.05
CA MET A 1 27.14 18.39 -26.08
C MET A 1 26.87 16.91 -25.96
N THR A 2 27.49 16.25 -24.99
CA THR A 2 27.21 14.86 -24.62
C THR A 2 25.75 14.78 -24.21
N LYS A 3 24.97 13.91 -24.87
CA LYS A 3 23.61 13.59 -24.41
C LYS A 3 23.74 13.16 -22.94
N PRO A 4 22.98 13.73 -22.00
CA PRO A 4 22.97 13.21 -20.64
C PRO A 4 22.62 11.73 -20.74
N GLU A 5 23.41 10.86 -20.10
CA GLU A 5 23.09 9.45 -19.96
C GLU A 5 21.65 9.35 -19.45
N GLN A 6 20.74 8.98 -20.35
CA GLN A 6 19.35 8.70 -20.02
C GLN A 6 19.35 7.51 -19.09
N LYS A 7 19.36 7.77 -17.77
CA LYS A 7 19.17 6.72 -16.78
C LYS A 7 17.86 6.01 -17.12
N SER A 8 17.96 4.71 -17.38
CA SER A 8 17.05 3.72 -17.99
C SER A 8 15.67 3.52 -17.32
N ARG A 9 15.08 4.57 -16.75
CA ARG A 9 13.96 4.53 -15.80
C ARG A 9 13.15 5.82 -15.89
N ILE A 10 11.83 5.70 -16.06
CA ILE A 10 10.95 6.88 -16.09
C ILE A 10 10.25 7.02 -14.74
N PHE A 11 10.40 8.20 -14.13
CA PHE A 11 9.64 8.63 -12.96
C PHE A 11 8.66 9.70 -13.40
N LEU A 12 7.36 9.43 -13.24
CA LEU A 12 6.31 10.40 -13.55
C LEU A 12 5.89 11.11 -12.28
N SER A 13 5.76 12.43 -12.32
CA SER A 13 5.23 13.21 -11.19
C SER A 13 3.70 13.18 -11.16
N VAL A 14 3.13 12.30 -10.34
CA VAL A 14 1.66 12.09 -10.23
C VAL A 14 1.25 11.80 -8.79
N LEU A 15 -0.01 12.05 -8.44
CA LEU A 15 -0.55 11.67 -7.12
C LEU A 15 -0.54 10.14 -6.95
N ALA A 16 -0.54 9.62 -5.72
CA ALA A 16 -0.51 8.17 -5.49
C ALA A 16 -1.70 7.44 -6.16
N THR A 17 -2.93 7.95 -5.97
CA THR A 17 -4.13 7.39 -6.62
C THR A 17 -4.06 7.47 -8.16
N GLU A 18 -3.50 8.57 -8.68
CA GLU A 18 -3.29 8.77 -10.12
C GLU A 18 -2.21 7.82 -10.66
N SER A 19 -1.14 7.60 -9.90
CA SER A 19 -0.05 6.65 -10.18
C SER A 19 -0.59 5.23 -10.31
N ILE A 20 -1.39 4.79 -9.34
CA ILE A 20 -2.04 3.48 -9.35
C ILE A 20 -2.97 3.35 -10.56
N ASN A 21 -3.81 4.37 -10.83
CA ASN A 21 -4.71 4.35 -11.97
C ASN A 21 -3.96 4.31 -13.29
N LEU A 22 -2.88 5.08 -13.44
CA LEU A 22 -2.05 5.09 -14.64
C LEU A 22 -1.33 3.75 -14.82
N ALA A 23 -0.80 3.16 -13.74
CA ALA A 23 -0.17 1.85 -13.78
C ALA A 23 -1.16 0.77 -14.24
N ILE A 24 -2.34 0.70 -13.63
CA ILE A 24 -3.33 -0.34 -13.89
C ILE A 24 -4.04 -0.10 -15.24
N ARG A 25 -4.72 1.04 -15.39
CA ARG A 25 -5.47 1.34 -16.64
C ARG A 25 -4.53 1.48 -17.83
N GLY A 26 -3.36 2.09 -17.63
CA GLY A 26 -2.37 2.25 -18.69
C GLY A 26 -1.78 0.92 -19.17
N ALA A 27 -1.46 0.00 -18.25
CA ALA A 27 -1.00 -1.35 -18.61
C ALA A 27 -2.10 -2.13 -19.34
N ILE A 28 -3.33 -2.08 -18.84
CA ILE A 28 -4.45 -2.80 -19.47
C ILE A 28 -4.77 -2.25 -20.85
N LYS A 29 -4.83 -0.92 -21.01
CA LYS A 29 -5.01 -0.27 -22.30
C LYS A 29 -3.91 -0.63 -23.30
N ALA A 30 -2.66 -0.78 -22.85
CA ALA A 30 -1.55 -1.23 -23.70
C ALA A 30 -1.62 -2.73 -24.05
N SER A 31 -2.25 -3.54 -23.21
CA SER A 31 -2.30 -4.99 -23.37
C SER A 31 -3.31 -5.48 -24.40
N TRP A 32 -4.39 -4.73 -24.69
CA TRP A 32 -5.46 -5.16 -25.59
C TRP A 32 -4.99 -5.64 -26.96
N ALA A 33 -3.99 -4.98 -27.56
CA ALA A 33 -3.43 -5.42 -28.84
C ALA A 33 -2.55 -6.68 -28.74
N ALA A 34 -2.07 -7.00 -27.54
CA ALA A 34 -1.19 -8.14 -27.28
C ALA A 34 -1.97 -9.40 -26.86
N VAL A 35 -3.11 -9.27 -26.16
CA VAL A 35 -4.02 -10.38 -25.88
C VAL A 35 -4.99 -10.58 -27.05
N LYS A 36 -4.52 -11.25 -28.10
CA LYS A 36 -5.30 -11.62 -29.29
C LYS A 36 -6.58 -12.37 -28.91
N ASP A 37 -7.73 -11.85 -29.33
CA ASP A 37 -9.08 -12.45 -29.20
C ASP A 37 -9.53 -12.79 -27.76
N LYS A 38 -8.76 -12.39 -26.74
CA LYS A 38 -9.05 -12.62 -25.32
C LYS A 38 -9.12 -11.29 -24.57
N LYS A 39 -9.98 -11.24 -23.57
CA LYS A 39 -10.06 -10.11 -22.63
C LYS A 39 -8.77 -10.05 -21.79
N PRO A 40 -8.17 -8.89 -21.52
CA PRO A 40 -7.07 -8.79 -20.58
C PRO A 40 -7.48 -9.30 -19.19
N HIS A 41 -6.53 -9.87 -18.46
CA HIS A 41 -6.75 -10.35 -17.10
C HIS A 41 -5.81 -9.65 -16.10
N ILE A 42 -6.38 -9.19 -14.97
CA ILE A 42 -5.67 -8.61 -13.83
C ILE A 42 -5.72 -9.59 -12.66
N ILE A 43 -4.60 -9.74 -11.97
CA ILE A 43 -4.52 -10.39 -10.65
C ILE A 43 -4.20 -9.33 -9.61
N THR A 44 -4.99 -9.27 -8.54
CA THR A 44 -4.76 -8.36 -7.41
C THR A 44 -5.13 -9.03 -6.07
N SER A 45 -5.05 -8.34 -4.93
CA SER A 45 -5.34 -8.91 -3.61
C SER A 45 -6.57 -8.29 -2.94
N ARG A 46 -7.16 -8.99 -1.96
CA ARG A 46 -8.28 -8.44 -1.17
C ARG A 46 -7.91 -7.29 -0.26
N ILE A 47 -6.62 -7.06 -0.02
CA ILE A 47 -6.16 -6.07 0.96
C ILE A 47 -5.60 -4.80 0.33
N GLU A 48 -5.71 -4.64 -0.98
CA GLU A 48 -5.20 -3.45 -1.66
C GLU A 48 -5.92 -2.19 -1.19
N HIS A 49 -5.28 -1.05 -1.44
CA HIS A 49 -5.93 0.24 -1.31
C HIS A 49 -7.13 0.36 -2.27
N GLU A 50 -8.16 1.10 -1.90
CA GLU A 50 -9.37 1.27 -2.74
C GLU A 50 -9.05 1.83 -4.13
N ALA A 51 -7.99 2.64 -4.25
CA ALA A 51 -7.49 3.10 -5.56
C ALA A 51 -7.11 1.96 -6.52
N VAL A 52 -6.75 0.78 -6.03
CA VAL A 52 -6.53 -0.43 -6.84
C VAL A 52 -7.84 -1.15 -7.05
N LEU A 53 -8.59 -1.42 -5.98
CA LEU A 53 -9.82 -2.24 -6.01
C LEU A 53 -10.92 -1.58 -6.85
N ASP A 54 -11.17 -0.29 -6.67
CA ASP A 54 -12.15 0.48 -7.42
C ASP A 54 -11.77 0.56 -8.90
N THR A 55 -10.48 0.77 -9.20
CA THR A 55 -9.98 0.77 -10.58
C THR A 55 -10.15 -0.60 -11.24
N CYS A 56 -9.90 -1.69 -10.52
CA CYS A 56 -10.16 -3.04 -11.04
C CYS A 56 -11.66 -3.26 -11.28
N ARG A 57 -12.52 -2.86 -10.33
CA ARG A 57 -13.98 -2.99 -10.44
C ARG A 57 -14.56 -2.18 -11.61
N ASP A 58 -13.99 -1.02 -11.89
CA ASP A 58 -14.37 -0.24 -13.06
C ASP A 58 -13.92 -0.91 -14.36
N LEU A 59 -12.71 -1.47 -14.40
CA LEU A 59 -12.21 -2.20 -15.56
C LEU A 59 -12.99 -3.51 -15.83
N GLU A 60 -13.55 -4.16 -14.81
CA GLU A 60 -14.47 -5.30 -15.00
C GLU A 60 -15.69 -4.91 -15.86
N LYS A 61 -16.24 -3.71 -15.66
CA LYS A 61 -17.35 -3.17 -16.48
C LYS A 61 -16.92 -2.91 -17.92
N GLU A 62 -15.64 -2.63 -18.14
CA GLU A 62 -15.01 -2.47 -19.45
C GLU A 62 -14.63 -3.84 -20.09
N GLY A 63 -15.00 -4.96 -19.45
CA GLY A 63 -14.80 -6.30 -19.97
C GLY A 63 -13.45 -6.93 -19.64
N VAL A 64 -12.69 -6.37 -18.70
CA VAL A 64 -11.43 -6.94 -18.19
C VAL A 64 -11.74 -8.03 -17.18
N GLU A 65 -11.04 -9.16 -17.24
CA GLU A 65 -11.16 -10.18 -16.19
C GLU A 65 -10.34 -9.79 -14.97
N VAL A 66 -10.88 -9.93 -13.76
CA VAL A 66 -10.16 -9.65 -12.52
C VAL A 66 -10.20 -10.86 -11.59
N THR A 67 -9.04 -11.29 -11.12
CA THR A 67 -8.89 -12.25 -10.02
C THR A 67 -8.42 -11.51 -8.77
N ILE A 68 -9.23 -11.55 -7.71
CA ILE A 68 -8.89 -10.97 -6.40
C ILE A 68 -8.47 -12.12 -5.47
N LEU A 69 -7.16 -12.18 -5.20
CA LEU A 69 -6.54 -13.21 -4.36
C LEU A 69 -6.92 -13.06 -2.89
N PRO A 70 -7.20 -14.17 -2.19
CA PRO A 70 -7.37 -14.16 -0.75
C PRO A 70 -6.04 -13.82 -0.05
N VAL A 71 -6.14 -13.54 1.26
CA VAL A 71 -5.00 -13.48 2.17
C VAL A 71 -5.21 -14.41 3.34
N ASN A 72 -4.14 -14.80 4.03
CA ASN A 72 -4.25 -15.52 5.30
C ASN A 72 -4.60 -14.56 6.47
N ALA A 73 -4.72 -15.11 7.68
CA ALA A 73 -5.05 -14.34 8.89
C ALA A 73 -4.01 -13.26 9.26
N ASP A 74 -2.76 -13.40 8.80
CA ASP A 74 -1.70 -12.40 8.98
C ASP A 74 -1.66 -11.36 7.87
N GLY A 75 -2.51 -11.50 6.85
CA GLY A 75 -2.60 -10.58 5.72
C GLY A 75 -1.65 -10.87 4.57
N PHE A 76 -1.07 -12.06 4.45
CA PHE A 76 -0.20 -12.40 3.31
C PHE A 76 -0.96 -12.98 2.13
N VAL A 77 -0.56 -12.58 0.92
CA VAL A 77 -0.89 -13.28 -0.31
C VAL A 77 0.07 -14.46 -0.47
N LYS A 78 -0.44 -15.68 -0.64
CA LYS A 78 0.39 -16.86 -0.86
C LYS A 78 0.96 -16.87 -2.28
N GLN A 79 2.21 -17.28 -2.42
CA GLN A 79 2.88 -17.36 -3.72
C GLN A 79 2.18 -18.37 -4.66
N GLU A 80 1.65 -19.45 -4.09
CA GLU A 80 0.93 -20.50 -4.82
C GLU A 80 -0.38 -19.96 -5.42
N ASP A 81 -1.08 -19.07 -4.71
CA ASP A 81 -2.32 -18.45 -5.18
C ASP A 81 -2.03 -17.53 -6.38
N VAL A 82 -0.92 -16.78 -6.35
CA VAL A 82 -0.45 -15.99 -7.50
C VAL A 82 -0.15 -16.89 -8.69
N ARG A 83 0.64 -17.95 -8.49
CA ARG A 83 1.02 -18.86 -9.58
C ARG A 83 -0.20 -19.52 -10.20
N SER A 84 -1.16 -19.96 -9.39
CA SER A 84 -2.37 -20.64 -9.84
C SER A 84 -3.35 -19.71 -10.57
N ALA A 85 -3.36 -18.42 -10.22
CA ALA A 85 -4.20 -17.42 -10.88
C ALA A 85 -3.66 -16.96 -12.24
N LEU A 86 -2.39 -17.25 -12.58
CA LEU A 86 -1.78 -16.82 -13.85
C LEU A 86 -2.38 -17.56 -15.05
N LYS A 87 -3.17 -16.84 -15.84
CA LYS A 87 -3.75 -17.27 -17.12
C LYS A 87 -2.94 -16.77 -18.31
N GLU A 88 -3.12 -17.36 -19.49
CA GLU A 88 -2.49 -16.92 -20.76
C GLU A 88 -2.75 -15.43 -21.07
N ASN A 89 -3.97 -14.96 -20.81
CA ASN A 89 -4.38 -13.57 -21.02
C ASN A 89 -4.04 -12.61 -19.87
N THR A 90 -3.28 -13.06 -18.86
CA THR A 90 -2.88 -12.18 -17.75
C THR A 90 -1.96 -11.07 -18.26
N ALA A 91 -2.43 -9.84 -18.13
CA ALA A 91 -1.74 -8.63 -18.53
C ALA A 91 -1.02 -7.96 -17.34
N LEU A 92 -1.60 -8.04 -16.14
CA LEU A 92 -1.07 -7.35 -14.97
C LEU A 92 -1.25 -8.17 -13.69
N VAL A 93 -0.20 -8.25 -12.89
CA VAL A 93 -0.25 -8.59 -11.47
C VAL A 93 -0.04 -7.30 -10.69
N SER A 94 -0.94 -6.95 -9.77
CA SER A 94 -0.88 -5.74 -8.93
C SER A 94 -1.05 -6.11 -7.48
N ILE A 95 0.05 -6.10 -6.71
CA ILE A 95 0.06 -6.43 -5.28
C ILE A 95 0.79 -5.33 -4.51
N MET A 96 0.14 -4.73 -3.52
CA MET A 96 0.75 -3.71 -2.67
C MET A 96 1.94 -4.27 -1.90
N TYR A 97 2.97 -3.46 -1.69
CA TYR A 97 4.18 -3.90 -1.02
C TYR A 97 4.00 -4.02 0.50
N ALA A 98 3.31 -3.05 1.10
CA ALA A 98 3.00 -3.11 2.53
C ALA A 98 1.61 -2.52 2.79
N ASN A 99 0.82 -3.21 3.59
CA ASN A 99 -0.55 -2.82 3.84
C ASN A 99 -0.62 -1.61 4.78
N ASN A 100 -1.42 -0.61 4.41
CA ASN A 100 -1.57 0.63 5.17
C ASN A 100 -2.39 0.48 6.46
N GLU A 101 -3.20 -0.56 6.60
CA GLU A 101 -4.03 -0.79 7.79
C GLU A 101 -3.31 -1.65 8.82
N ILE A 102 -2.89 -2.85 8.41
CA ILE A 102 -2.30 -3.85 9.31
C ILE A 102 -0.77 -3.89 9.25
N GLY A 103 -0.12 -3.13 8.37
CA GLY A 103 1.34 -3.02 8.33
C GLY A 103 2.07 -4.24 7.75
N THR A 104 1.37 -5.34 7.44
CA THR A 104 1.96 -6.56 6.87
C THR A 104 2.70 -6.25 5.56
N ILE A 105 3.94 -6.73 5.46
CA ILE A 105 4.82 -6.58 4.29
C ILE A 105 4.66 -7.80 3.39
N GLN A 106 4.27 -7.60 2.13
CA GLN A 106 4.10 -8.69 1.15
C GLN A 106 5.45 -9.19 0.62
N PRO A 107 5.54 -10.49 0.24
CA PRO A 107 6.73 -11.09 -0.35
C PRO A 107 6.88 -10.71 -1.83
N ILE A 108 7.03 -9.41 -2.11
CA ILE A 108 7.04 -8.84 -3.47
C ILE A 108 8.18 -9.41 -4.31
N LYS A 109 9.34 -9.67 -3.72
CA LYS A 109 10.49 -10.23 -4.44
C LYS A 109 10.19 -11.64 -4.97
N GLU A 110 9.56 -12.47 -4.16
CA GLU A 110 9.15 -13.83 -4.49
C GLU A 110 8.06 -13.82 -5.58
N ILE A 111 7.05 -12.96 -5.42
CA ILE A 111 6.01 -12.74 -6.43
C ILE A 111 6.62 -12.26 -7.76
N GLY A 112 7.57 -11.32 -7.69
CA GLY A 112 8.28 -10.81 -8.86
C GLY A 112 9.09 -11.87 -9.60
N ARG A 113 9.68 -12.84 -8.88
CA ARG A 113 10.34 -14.01 -9.51
C ARG A 113 9.34 -14.85 -10.30
N ILE A 114 8.18 -15.17 -9.72
CA ILE A 114 7.12 -15.96 -10.38
C ILE A 114 6.63 -15.26 -11.65
N VAL A 115 6.31 -13.97 -11.56
CA VAL A 115 5.84 -13.18 -12.72
C VAL A 115 6.90 -13.14 -13.82
N LYS A 116 8.17 -12.97 -13.45
CA LYS A 116 9.29 -12.93 -14.40
C LYS A 116 9.54 -14.30 -15.06
N GLU A 117 9.41 -15.39 -14.33
CA GLU A 117 9.49 -16.76 -14.87
C GLU A 117 8.42 -16.99 -15.93
N VAL A 118 7.16 -16.73 -15.61
CA VAL A 118 6.03 -16.91 -16.54
C VAL A 118 6.17 -16.02 -17.78
N ARG A 119 6.64 -14.79 -17.62
CA ARG A 119 6.91 -13.90 -18.76
C ARG A 119 7.97 -14.47 -19.70
N ARG A 120 9.04 -15.05 -19.14
CA ARG A 120 10.13 -15.69 -19.91
C ARG A 120 9.65 -16.92 -20.66
N GLU A 121 8.87 -17.78 -19.98
CA GLU A 121 8.28 -18.98 -20.59
C GLU A 121 7.39 -18.64 -21.79
N ARG A 122 6.68 -17.51 -21.72
CA ARG A 122 5.83 -17.01 -22.81
C ARG A 122 6.58 -16.32 -23.94
N GLY A 123 7.87 -16.04 -23.78
CA GLY A 123 8.66 -15.26 -24.74
C GLY A 123 8.12 -13.84 -24.97
N GLY A 124 7.39 -13.28 -24.01
CA GLY A 124 6.63 -12.03 -24.17
C GLY A 124 7.01 -10.93 -23.16
N VAL A 125 6.22 -9.86 -23.15
CA VAL A 125 6.36 -8.76 -22.17
C VAL A 125 5.35 -8.82 -21.03
N TYR A 126 4.36 -9.72 -21.11
CA TYR A 126 3.28 -9.88 -20.13
C TYR A 126 3.40 -11.22 -19.36
N PRO A 127 2.87 -11.29 -18.12
CA PRO A 127 2.22 -10.20 -17.38
C PRO A 127 3.22 -9.18 -16.85
N LEU A 128 2.82 -7.90 -16.76
CA LEU A 128 3.54 -6.87 -16.01
C LEU A 128 3.33 -7.06 -14.52
N PHE A 129 4.30 -6.61 -13.71
CA PHE A 129 4.18 -6.59 -12.25
C PHE A 129 4.18 -5.15 -11.73
N HIS A 130 3.05 -4.75 -11.14
CA HIS A 130 2.88 -3.50 -10.43
C HIS A 130 2.89 -3.75 -8.92
N THR A 131 3.52 -2.83 -8.18
CA THR A 131 3.37 -2.77 -6.73
C THR A 131 3.02 -1.36 -6.26
N ASP A 132 2.00 -1.27 -5.42
CA ASP A 132 1.74 -0.06 -4.62
C ASP A 132 2.73 -0.04 -3.44
N ALA A 133 3.75 0.81 -3.54
CA ALA A 133 4.79 0.99 -2.53
C ALA A 133 4.56 2.23 -1.65
N VAL A 134 3.36 2.83 -1.67
CA VAL A 134 3.06 4.08 -0.96
C VAL A 134 3.42 4.05 0.53
N GLN A 135 3.24 2.90 1.19
CA GLN A 135 3.61 2.72 2.61
C GLN A 135 5.04 2.20 2.81
N ALA A 136 5.67 1.69 1.75
CA ALA A 136 6.94 0.99 1.83
C ALA A 136 8.15 1.93 1.67
N VAL A 137 8.05 2.98 0.84
CA VAL A 137 9.23 3.79 0.43
C VAL A 137 10.05 4.33 1.60
N ASN A 138 9.39 4.72 2.69
CA ASN A 138 10.08 5.32 3.84
C ASN A 138 10.93 4.32 4.64
N PHE A 139 10.60 3.02 4.59
CA PHE A 139 11.14 2.01 5.50
C PHE A 139 11.82 0.85 4.78
N LEU A 140 11.28 0.43 3.62
CA LEU A 140 11.70 -0.76 2.93
C LEU A 140 12.63 -0.45 1.75
N ASP A 141 13.27 -1.50 1.23
CA ASP A 141 13.96 -1.41 -0.04
C ASP A 141 12.95 -1.43 -1.20
N CYS A 142 12.80 -0.30 -1.88
CA CYS A 142 11.95 -0.13 -3.06
C CYS A 142 12.74 -0.13 -4.37
N GLY A 143 13.93 -0.75 -4.39
CA GLY A 143 14.71 -0.95 -5.61
C GLY A 143 13.98 -1.86 -6.60
N ALA A 144 13.30 -1.26 -7.58
CA ALA A 144 12.40 -1.97 -8.50
C ALA A 144 13.02 -3.21 -9.18
N GLU A 145 14.28 -3.12 -9.61
CA GLU A 145 14.99 -4.26 -10.21
C GLU A 145 15.24 -5.41 -9.23
N ARG A 146 15.57 -5.10 -7.97
CA ARG A 146 15.78 -6.10 -6.91
C ARG A 146 14.47 -6.77 -6.51
N LEU A 147 13.38 -6.03 -6.56
CA LEU A 147 12.01 -6.55 -6.34
C LEU A 147 11.46 -7.30 -7.55
N GLY A 148 12.00 -7.07 -8.74
CA GLY A 148 11.48 -7.65 -9.98
C GLY A 148 10.18 -7.01 -10.47
N VAL A 149 9.87 -5.77 -10.03
CA VAL A 149 8.67 -5.04 -10.45
C VAL A 149 8.92 -4.22 -11.72
N ASP A 150 7.88 -4.05 -12.53
CA ASP A 150 7.91 -3.24 -13.74
C ASP A 150 7.31 -1.84 -13.52
N LEU A 151 6.34 -1.76 -12.62
CA LEU A 151 5.63 -0.54 -12.25
C LEU A 151 5.65 -0.41 -10.72
N LEU A 152 5.93 0.77 -10.20
CA LEU A 152 5.91 1.01 -8.75
C LEU A 152 5.33 2.39 -8.44
N SER A 153 4.24 2.42 -7.68
CA SER A 153 3.58 3.65 -7.24
C SER A 153 4.09 4.09 -5.88
N PHE A 154 4.29 5.41 -5.70
CA PHE A 154 4.71 6.00 -4.43
C PHE A 154 4.11 7.40 -4.21
N SER A 155 4.20 7.91 -2.99
CA SER A 155 3.61 9.18 -2.57
C SER A 155 4.58 10.05 -1.78
N GLY A 156 4.67 11.34 -2.10
CA GLY A 156 5.51 12.30 -1.38
C GLY A 156 5.09 12.48 0.09
N GLN A 157 3.78 12.60 0.34
CA GLN A 157 3.25 12.79 1.71
C GLN A 157 3.48 11.60 2.66
N LYS A 158 3.88 10.42 2.15
CA LYS A 158 4.22 9.26 2.98
C LYS A 158 5.70 9.14 3.29
N ILE A 159 6.52 10.03 2.72
CA ILE A 159 7.96 10.12 2.96
C ILE A 159 8.34 11.52 3.47
N TYR A 160 7.40 12.19 4.15
CA TYR A 160 7.57 13.57 4.67
C TYR A 160 7.82 14.65 3.60
N GLY A 161 7.55 14.33 2.33
CA GLY A 161 7.49 15.31 1.26
C GLY A 161 6.14 16.03 1.20
N PRO A 162 5.98 16.99 0.28
CA PRO A 162 4.76 17.76 0.20
C PRO A 162 3.56 16.90 -0.24
N LYS A 163 2.37 17.27 0.25
CA LYS A 163 1.10 16.72 -0.26
C LYS A 163 0.88 17.21 -1.69
N GLY A 164 0.14 16.43 -2.48
CA GLY A 164 -0.17 16.81 -3.86
C GLY A 164 0.84 16.32 -4.91
N VAL A 165 1.83 15.51 -4.51
CA VAL A 165 2.82 14.93 -5.43
C VAL A 165 3.23 13.52 -4.99
N GLY A 166 3.69 12.73 -5.94
CA GLY A 166 4.16 11.37 -5.78
C GLY A 166 4.79 10.92 -7.10
N GLY A 167 4.78 9.62 -7.35
CA GLY A 167 5.13 9.19 -8.69
C GLY A 167 4.84 7.76 -9.05
N LEU A 168 5.08 7.49 -10.34
CA LEU A 168 5.07 6.16 -10.93
C LEU A 168 6.47 5.90 -11.49
N TYR A 169 7.12 4.87 -10.96
CA TYR A 169 8.25 4.25 -11.64
C TYR A 169 7.73 3.36 -12.75
N ARG A 170 8.33 3.47 -13.94
CA ARG A 170 8.14 2.55 -15.05
C ARG A 170 9.49 2.03 -15.53
N LYS A 171 9.63 0.71 -15.52
CA LYS A 171 10.77 0.01 -16.12
C LYS A 171 10.80 0.23 -17.62
N GLU A 172 12.00 0.43 -18.16
CA GLU A 172 12.20 0.57 -19.60
C GLU A 172 11.69 -0.65 -20.38
N GLY A 173 11.20 -0.40 -21.60
CA GLY A 173 10.61 -1.41 -22.47
C GLY A 173 9.17 -1.82 -22.10
N MET A 174 8.67 -1.44 -20.92
CA MET A 174 7.32 -1.80 -20.48
C MET A 174 6.31 -0.77 -20.98
N SER A 175 5.31 -1.21 -21.75
CA SER A 175 4.34 -0.33 -22.40
C SER A 175 3.14 -0.05 -21.49
N ILE A 176 2.85 1.24 -21.26
CA ILE A 176 1.61 1.73 -20.67
C ILE A 176 1.06 2.87 -21.52
N LYS A 177 -0.26 3.08 -21.52
CA LYS A 177 -0.92 4.19 -22.23
C LYS A 177 -1.35 5.30 -21.26
N PRO A 178 -1.37 6.58 -21.70
CA PRO A 178 -1.84 7.67 -20.88
C PRO A 178 -3.33 7.53 -20.54
N ILE A 179 -3.67 7.94 -19.31
CA ILE A 179 -5.05 8.15 -18.85
C ILE A 179 -5.46 9.63 -18.92
N ILE A 180 -4.50 10.55 -18.81
CA ILE A 180 -4.70 11.99 -19.00
C ILE A 180 -3.99 12.41 -20.29
N THR A 181 -4.77 12.80 -21.29
CA THR A 181 -4.30 13.22 -22.62
C THR A 181 -4.13 14.74 -22.71
N GLY A 182 -3.27 15.21 -23.63
CA GLY A 182 -2.97 16.63 -23.79
C GLY A 182 -1.61 16.87 -24.46
N SER A 183 -0.91 17.92 -24.06
CA SER A 183 0.29 18.46 -24.71
C SER A 183 1.59 17.68 -24.48
N GLY A 184 1.51 16.44 -23.98
CA GLY A 184 2.62 15.48 -24.06
C GLY A 184 3.69 15.58 -22.97
N GLN A 185 3.40 16.26 -21.84
CA GLN A 185 4.28 16.24 -20.67
C GLN A 185 4.51 14.81 -20.16
N GLU A 186 5.55 14.64 -19.34
CA GLU A 186 5.87 13.36 -18.71
C GLU A 186 5.97 12.22 -19.76
N PHE A 187 6.71 12.47 -20.84
CA PHE A 187 6.92 11.53 -21.95
C PHE A 187 5.63 11.12 -22.68
N GLY A 188 4.62 11.99 -22.68
CA GLY A 188 3.30 11.70 -23.25
C GLY A 188 2.44 10.77 -22.41
N LEU A 189 2.88 10.38 -21.21
CA LEU A 189 2.15 9.47 -20.32
C LEU A 189 1.21 10.21 -19.36
N ARG A 190 1.49 11.48 -19.06
CA ARG A 190 0.64 12.30 -18.19
C ARG A 190 0.74 13.77 -18.58
N SER A 191 -0.29 14.26 -19.25
CA SER A 191 -0.35 15.67 -19.65
C SER A 191 -0.72 16.61 -18.50
N GLY A 192 -0.38 17.89 -18.66
CA GLY A 192 -0.59 18.96 -17.69
C GLY A 192 0.73 19.59 -17.25
N THR A 193 0.73 20.91 -17.06
CA THR A 193 1.92 21.66 -16.65
C THR A 193 2.52 21.10 -15.36
N SER A 194 3.82 20.83 -15.37
CA SER A 194 4.53 20.26 -14.22
C SER A 194 4.46 21.20 -13.01
N ASN A 195 4.11 20.65 -11.85
CA ASN A 195 4.12 21.40 -10.59
C ASN A 195 5.54 21.42 -10.01
N VAL A 196 6.38 22.29 -10.56
CA VAL A 196 7.83 22.35 -10.25
C VAL A 196 8.12 22.44 -8.74
N PRO A 197 7.48 23.30 -7.94
CA PRO A 197 7.73 23.36 -6.49
C PRO A 197 7.50 22.03 -5.77
N LEU A 198 6.41 21.33 -6.11
CA LEU A 198 6.12 20.04 -5.49
C LEU A 198 7.10 18.95 -5.95
N ILE A 199 7.50 18.96 -7.22
CA ILE A 199 8.50 18.03 -7.76
C ILE A 199 9.84 18.20 -7.05
N VAL A 200 10.28 19.44 -6.84
CA VAL A 200 11.51 19.75 -6.09
C VAL A 200 11.40 19.25 -4.65
N GLY A 201 10.29 19.53 -3.96
CA GLY A 201 10.08 19.04 -2.60
C GLY A 201 10.00 17.50 -2.49
N LEU A 202 9.47 16.83 -3.50
CA LEU A 202 9.48 15.38 -3.59
C LEU A 202 10.90 14.83 -3.77
N ALA A 203 11.69 15.44 -4.67
CA ALA A 203 13.07 15.03 -4.91
C ALA A 203 13.92 15.14 -3.64
N GLU A 204 13.74 16.22 -2.89
CA GLU A 204 14.39 16.41 -1.59
C GLU A 204 13.97 15.35 -0.57
N ALA A 205 12.66 15.07 -0.45
CA ALA A 205 12.17 14.02 0.43
C ALA A 205 12.74 12.63 0.07
N ILE A 206 12.93 12.34 -1.22
CA ILE A 206 13.58 11.11 -1.69
C ILE A 206 15.06 11.07 -1.31
N ALA A 207 15.78 12.20 -1.41
CA ALA A 207 17.18 12.29 -1.04
C ALA A 207 17.39 11.99 0.46
N LEU A 208 16.47 12.44 1.31
CA LEU A 208 16.49 12.25 2.76
C LEU A 208 16.06 10.84 3.22
N LEU A 209 15.61 9.95 2.32
CA LEU A 209 15.18 8.59 2.69
C LEU A 209 16.28 7.78 3.40
N SER A 210 17.54 8.01 3.06
CA SER A 210 18.65 7.28 3.68
C SER A 210 18.79 7.63 5.17
N GLU A 211 18.49 8.86 5.56
CA GLU A 211 18.46 9.30 6.96
C GLU A 211 17.22 8.78 7.68
N MET A 212 16.06 8.83 7.01
CA MET A 212 14.81 8.27 7.53
C MET A 212 14.93 6.78 7.85
N LYS A 213 15.67 6.03 7.03
CA LYS A 213 15.94 4.61 7.27
C LYS A 213 16.80 4.35 8.51
N LYS A 214 17.64 5.31 8.93
CA LYS A 214 18.39 5.20 10.20
C LYS A 214 17.46 5.32 11.41
N LEU A 215 16.37 6.07 11.27
CA LEU A 215 15.34 6.21 12.31
C LEU A 215 14.38 5.01 12.37
N ALA A 216 14.35 4.16 11.33
CA ALA A 216 13.41 3.04 11.27
C ALA A 216 13.53 2.12 12.49
N GLY A 217 14.74 1.83 12.95
CA GLY A 217 14.97 0.99 14.14
C GLY A 217 14.46 1.63 15.43
N GLN A 218 14.57 2.95 15.59
CA GLN A 218 14.01 3.66 16.75
C GLN A 218 12.47 3.64 16.72
N ILE A 219 11.89 3.88 15.54
CA ILE A 219 10.43 3.82 15.35
C ILE A 219 9.89 2.40 15.60
N GLU A 220 10.63 1.39 15.16
CA GLU A 220 10.32 -0.02 15.42
C GLU A 220 10.33 -0.34 16.92
N GLN A 221 11.34 0.11 17.67
CA GLN A 221 11.39 -0.08 19.12
C GLN A 221 10.19 0.57 19.84
N LEU A 222 9.77 1.77 19.41
CA LEU A 222 8.59 2.44 19.94
C LEU A 222 7.30 1.66 19.61
N ARG A 223 7.19 1.16 18.39
CA ARG A 223 6.06 0.35 17.92
C ARG A 223 5.97 -0.98 18.68
N ASP A 224 7.10 -1.66 18.88
CA ASP A 224 7.15 -2.93 19.58
C ASP A 224 6.80 -2.74 21.06
N ARG A 225 7.32 -1.70 21.72
CA ARG A 225 6.90 -1.34 23.08
C ARG A 225 5.39 -1.09 23.16
N LEU A 226 4.81 -0.33 22.23
CA LEU A 226 3.37 -0.10 22.19
C LEU A 226 2.60 -1.43 22.13
N ILE A 227 2.98 -2.31 21.21
CA ILE A 227 2.33 -3.61 21.02
C ILE A 227 2.46 -4.47 22.27
N GLU A 228 3.67 -4.62 22.81
CA GLU A 228 3.97 -5.42 24.00
C GLU A 228 3.18 -4.93 25.21
N ARG A 229 3.20 -3.62 25.47
CA ARG A 229 2.47 -3.04 26.61
C ARG A 229 0.97 -3.22 26.46
N VAL A 230 0.40 -2.96 25.28
CA VAL A 230 -1.05 -3.15 25.05
C VAL A 230 -1.46 -4.61 25.27
N ILE A 231 -0.74 -5.56 24.69
CA ILE A 231 -1.08 -6.99 24.81
C ILE A 231 -0.92 -7.47 26.25
N LYS A 232 0.11 -7.01 26.96
CA LYS A 232 0.39 -7.42 28.34
C LYS A 232 -0.56 -6.79 29.36
N GLU A 233 -0.88 -5.51 29.20
CA GLU A 233 -1.61 -4.73 30.20
C GLU A 233 -3.12 -4.68 29.97
N ILE A 234 -3.61 -5.01 28.76
CA ILE A 234 -5.04 -4.99 28.43
C ILE A 234 -5.48 -6.42 28.04
N PRO A 235 -6.03 -7.20 29.00
CA PRO A 235 -6.47 -8.57 28.74
C PRO A 235 -7.50 -8.66 27.61
N GLY A 236 -7.20 -9.48 26.61
CA GLY A 236 -8.05 -9.67 25.42
C GLY A 236 -7.70 -8.75 24.25
N ALA A 237 -6.77 -7.81 24.40
CA ALA A 237 -6.21 -7.07 23.27
C ALA A 237 -5.36 -8.00 22.38
N LYS A 238 -5.44 -7.78 21.06
CA LYS A 238 -4.69 -8.54 20.05
C LYS A 238 -4.08 -7.61 19.01
N LEU A 239 -3.03 -8.09 18.33
CA LEU A 239 -2.49 -7.45 17.14
C LEU A 239 -3.13 -8.08 15.89
N ASN A 240 -3.54 -7.25 14.93
CA ASN A 240 -4.04 -7.69 13.62
C ASN A 240 -2.93 -7.66 12.58
N GLY A 241 -2.75 -8.77 11.85
CA GLY A 241 -1.67 -8.95 10.86
C GLY A 241 -0.35 -9.38 11.49
N SER A 242 0.62 -9.77 10.66
CA SER A 242 1.93 -10.30 11.10
C SER A 242 2.64 -9.42 12.14
N LEU A 243 3.23 -10.04 13.17
CA LEU A 243 4.13 -9.36 14.11
C LEU A 243 5.54 -9.18 13.51
N GLU A 244 6.05 -10.20 12.83
CA GLU A 244 7.44 -10.25 12.33
C GLU A 244 7.63 -9.44 11.03
N ASN A 245 6.75 -9.62 10.04
CA ASN A 245 6.90 -8.95 8.74
C ASN A 245 5.97 -7.73 8.68
N ARG A 246 6.31 -6.71 9.46
CA ARG A 246 5.48 -5.52 9.70
C ARG A 246 6.27 -4.24 9.47
N LEU A 247 5.59 -3.21 8.98
CA LEU A 247 6.17 -1.88 8.87
C LEU A 247 6.60 -1.36 10.26
N PRO A 248 7.81 -0.77 10.38
CA PRO A 248 8.34 -0.24 11.64
C PRO A 248 7.36 0.64 12.41
N ASN A 249 6.51 1.38 11.71
CA ASN A 249 5.67 2.41 12.29
C ASN A 249 4.19 2.02 12.45
N ASN A 250 3.78 0.78 12.22
CA ASN A 250 2.37 0.41 12.19
C ASN A 250 2.01 -0.58 13.31
N ALA A 251 1.01 -0.25 14.12
CA ALA A 251 0.34 -1.18 15.03
C ALA A 251 -1.17 -1.14 14.80
N ASN A 252 -1.77 -2.27 14.45
CA ASN A 252 -3.22 -2.41 14.34
C ASN A 252 -3.72 -3.28 15.49
N LEU A 253 -4.39 -2.65 16.46
CA LEU A 253 -4.74 -3.25 17.74
C LEU A 253 -6.23 -3.51 17.79
N ASN A 254 -6.62 -4.72 18.18
CA ASN A 254 -7.98 -5.23 18.24
C ASN A 254 -8.39 -5.45 19.69
N PHE A 255 -9.50 -4.82 20.09
CA PHE A 255 -10.08 -4.92 21.42
C PHE A 255 -11.44 -5.65 21.42
N GLY A 256 -11.73 -6.43 20.37
CA GLY A 256 -12.98 -7.17 20.20
C GLY A 256 -13.32 -8.10 21.36
N ALA A 257 -12.30 -8.72 21.96
CA ALA A 257 -12.45 -9.61 23.11
C ALA A 257 -12.37 -8.88 24.47
N VAL A 258 -12.13 -7.57 24.49
CA VAL A 258 -12.08 -6.79 25.73
C VAL A 258 -13.50 -6.51 26.20
N LYS A 259 -13.80 -6.90 27.43
CA LYS A 259 -15.06 -6.60 28.11
C LYS A 259 -15.07 -5.12 28.53
N SER A 260 -15.36 -4.24 27.58
CA SER A 260 -15.52 -2.80 27.81
C SER A 260 -16.94 -2.36 27.45
N LYS A 261 -17.45 -1.34 28.14
CA LYS A 261 -18.76 -0.70 27.84
C LYS A 261 -18.70 0.22 26.62
N ILE A 262 -17.50 0.50 26.10
CA ILE A 262 -17.29 1.39 24.96
C ILE A 262 -17.23 0.58 23.66
N ASP A 263 -18.31 0.64 22.87
CA ASP A 263 -18.41 -0.09 21.60
C ASP A 263 -18.10 0.77 20.35
N SER A 264 -18.35 2.08 20.38
CA SER A 264 -18.22 2.96 19.20
C SER A 264 -17.57 4.32 19.46
N SER A 265 -17.01 4.54 20.65
CA SER A 265 -16.41 5.82 21.07
C SER A 265 -14.92 5.75 21.36
N LEU A 266 -14.22 4.63 21.12
CA LEU A 266 -12.79 4.51 21.47
C LEU A 266 -11.93 5.57 20.76
N ILE A 267 -12.14 5.79 19.46
CA ILE A 267 -11.38 6.80 18.70
C ILE A 267 -11.70 8.21 19.20
N VAL A 268 -12.98 8.51 19.46
CA VAL A 268 -13.42 9.82 19.98
C VAL A 268 -12.85 10.06 21.38
N ALA A 269 -12.83 9.03 22.24
CA ALA A 269 -12.26 9.12 23.58
C ALA A 269 -10.74 9.33 23.53
N LEU A 270 -10.04 8.68 22.59
CA LEU A 270 -8.61 8.90 22.37
C LEU A 270 -8.32 10.30 21.82
N ASP A 271 -9.15 10.82 20.91
CA ASP A 271 -9.06 12.18 20.39
C ASP A 271 -9.24 13.22 21.51
N LEU A 272 -10.26 13.06 22.36
CA LEU A 272 -10.47 13.89 23.56
C LEU A 272 -9.33 13.78 24.58
N ALA A 273 -8.63 12.64 24.61
CA ALA A 273 -7.42 12.43 25.40
C ALA A 273 -6.14 12.99 24.73
N GLY A 274 -6.26 13.59 23.54
CA GLY A 274 -5.17 14.25 22.82
C GLY A 274 -4.43 13.36 21.80
N PHE A 275 -4.94 12.17 21.48
CA PHE A 275 -4.29 11.24 20.56
C PHE A 275 -4.97 11.18 19.19
N ALA A 276 -4.23 11.59 18.15
CA ALA A 276 -4.68 11.47 16.76
C ALA A 276 -4.46 10.05 16.24
N ILE A 277 -5.52 9.22 16.26
CA ILE A 277 -5.49 7.81 15.85
C ILE A 277 -6.54 7.54 14.78
N SER A 278 -6.29 6.50 13.99
CA SER A 278 -7.15 6.08 12.90
C SER A 278 -7.99 4.87 13.30
N ALA A 279 -9.25 4.80 12.86
CA ALA A 279 -9.97 3.52 12.77
C ALA A 279 -9.23 2.57 11.82
N GLY A 280 -9.43 1.26 11.97
CA GLY A 280 -9.12 0.30 10.90
C GLY A 280 -9.73 0.73 9.57
N SER A 281 -10.98 1.22 9.56
CA SER A 281 -11.72 1.65 8.37
C SER A 281 -11.68 3.17 8.09
N ALA A 282 -10.62 3.89 8.50
CA ALA A 282 -10.62 5.37 8.49
C ALA A 282 -10.54 6.00 7.10
N CYS A 283 -11.68 6.01 6.41
CA CYS A 283 -12.15 7.04 5.48
C CYS A 283 -13.45 6.54 4.83
N GLN A 284 -14.61 6.66 5.51
CA GLN A 284 -15.89 6.54 4.81
C GLN A 284 -16.82 7.66 5.22
N SER A 285 -16.69 8.78 4.49
CA SER A 285 -17.66 9.88 4.48
C SER A 285 -18.98 9.51 3.79
N LYS A 286 -19.15 8.26 3.34
CA LYS A 286 -20.39 7.72 2.76
C LYS A 286 -20.58 6.26 3.17
N ALA A 287 -21.50 6.03 4.11
CA ALA A 287 -21.87 4.75 4.74
C ALA A 287 -20.73 4.04 5.50
N GLN A 288 -20.94 3.66 6.77
CA GLN A 288 -19.97 2.86 7.54
C GLN A 288 -19.86 1.43 6.97
N LYS A 289 -19.09 1.21 5.90
CA LYS A 289 -18.70 -0.17 5.55
C LYS A 289 -17.53 -0.59 6.44
N PRO A 290 -17.54 -1.84 6.95
CA PRO A 290 -16.41 -2.38 7.70
C PRO A 290 -15.14 -2.37 6.85
N SER A 291 -13.96 -2.32 7.50
CA SER A 291 -12.68 -2.45 6.78
C SER A 291 -12.66 -3.76 5.99
N HIS A 292 -12.43 -3.66 4.68
CA HIS A 292 -12.28 -4.81 3.80
C HIS A 292 -11.00 -5.58 4.11
N VAL A 293 -9.92 -4.90 4.56
CA VAL A 293 -8.67 -5.53 4.96
C VAL A 293 -8.88 -6.39 6.20
N LEU A 294 -9.48 -5.84 7.26
CA LEU A 294 -9.73 -6.60 8.50
C LEU A 294 -10.71 -7.75 8.27
N THR A 295 -11.74 -7.53 7.44
CA THR A 295 -12.65 -8.61 7.02
C THR A 295 -11.91 -9.69 6.23
N ALA A 296 -10.97 -9.32 5.36
CA ALA A 296 -10.22 -10.26 4.52
C ALA A 296 -9.28 -11.17 5.33
N ILE A 297 -8.78 -10.72 6.47
CA ILE A 297 -8.00 -11.56 7.41
C ILE A 297 -8.88 -12.34 8.39
N GLY A 298 -10.20 -12.28 8.24
CA GLY A 298 -11.15 -13.13 8.97
C GLY A 298 -11.72 -12.56 10.26
N LEU A 299 -11.57 -11.26 10.53
CA LEU A 299 -12.16 -10.64 11.72
C LEU A 299 -13.69 -10.55 11.59
N SER A 300 -14.36 -10.80 12.72
CA SER A 300 -15.80 -10.57 12.84
C SER A 300 -16.15 -9.08 12.79
N PRO A 301 -17.40 -8.71 12.44
CA PRO A 301 -17.83 -7.31 12.44
C PRO A 301 -17.62 -6.57 13.76
N GLN A 302 -17.66 -7.28 14.90
CA GLN A 302 -17.39 -6.70 16.22
C GLN A 302 -15.89 -6.41 16.40
N GLU A 303 -15.01 -7.34 16.03
CA GLU A 303 -13.55 -7.13 16.06
C GLU A 303 -13.11 -6.00 15.15
N VAL A 304 -13.71 -5.89 13.95
CA VAL A 304 -13.43 -4.79 13.01
C VAL A 304 -13.77 -3.43 13.65
N LYS A 305 -14.93 -3.32 14.32
CA LYS A 305 -15.35 -2.06 14.98
C LYS A 305 -14.47 -1.68 16.16
N LYS A 306 -13.93 -2.67 16.88
CA LYS A 306 -13.03 -2.48 18.04
C LYS A 306 -11.55 -2.50 17.66
N SER A 307 -11.22 -2.32 16.39
CA SER A 307 -9.83 -2.23 15.93
C SER A 307 -9.40 -0.79 15.65
N ILE A 308 -8.25 -0.41 16.18
CA ILE A 308 -7.61 0.89 15.93
C ILE A 308 -6.27 0.70 15.24
N ARG A 309 -5.88 1.67 14.41
CA ARG A 309 -4.57 1.75 13.81
C ARG A 309 -3.80 2.92 14.38
N VAL A 310 -2.72 2.61 15.09
CA VAL A 310 -1.71 3.57 15.53
C VAL A 310 -0.58 3.56 14.50
N SER A 311 -0.20 4.75 14.02
CA SER A 311 0.89 4.92 13.07
C SER A 311 1.88 5.93 13.60
N LEU A 312 3.11 5.49 13.81
CA LEU A 312 4.18 6.28 14.41
C LEU A 312 4.88 7.12 13.35
N GLY A 313 5.50 8.21 13.78
CA GLY A 313 6.28 9.10 12.93
C GLY A 313 7.65 9.39 13.49
N LYS A 314 8.46 10.12 12.72
CA LYS A 314 9.85 10.49 13.09
C LYS A 314 9.98 11.36 14.34
N THR A 315 8.88 11.93 14.81
CA THR A 315 8.83 12.77 16.01
C THR A 315 8.15 12.07 17.20
N THR A 316 7.68 10.84 17.02
CA THR A 316 6.99 10.12 18.10
C THR A 316 7.96 9.83 19.23
N THR A 317 7.53 10.07 20.48
CA THR A 317 8.38 9.86 21.66
C THR A 317 7.92 8.67 22.51
N MET A 318 8.79 8.24 23.42
CA MET A 318 8.50 7.16 24.37
C MET A 318 7.35 7.55 25.31
N GLU A 319 7.32 8.80 25.75
CA GLU A 319 6.32 9.35 26.66
C GLU A 319 4.93 9.37 26.00
N GLU A 320 4.86 9.67 24.70
CA GLU A 320 3.60 9.61 23.93
C GLU A 320 3.09 8.18 23.82
N ILE A 321 3.97 7.19 23.59
CA ILE A 321 3.61 5.77 23.59
C ILE A 321 3.08 5.35 24.96
N ASP A 322 3.79 5.72 26.02
CA ASP A 322 3.40 5.36 27.37
C ASP A 322 2.08 6.02 27.79
N GLY A 323 1.90 7.29 27.44
CA GLY A 323 0.66 8.03 27.66
C GLY A 323 -0.53 7.41 26.91
N LEU A 324 -0.31 6.94 25.68
CA LEU A 324 -1.36 6.28 24.89
C LEU A 324 -1.83 4.98 25.55
N VAL A 325 -0.90 4.15 26.04
CA VAL A 325 -1.25 2.90 26.73
C VAL A 325 -2.07 3.18 27.99
N GLU A 326 -1.66 4.17 28.80
CA GLU A 326 -2.41 4.54 30.00
C GLU A 326 -3.80 5.10 29.68
N ALA A 327 -3.93 5.89 28.59
CA ALA A 327 -5.23 6.36 28.12
C ALA A 327 -6.13 5.19 27.69
N LEU A 328 -5.58 4.25 26.91
CA LEU A 328 -6.32 3.06 26.46
C LEU A 328 -6.85 2.24 27.64
N LYS A 329 -6.03 1.99 28.66
CA LYS A 329 -6.45 1.26 29.87
C LYS A 329 -7.61 1.96 30.56
N LYS A 330 -7.47 3.25 30.86
CA LYS A 330 -8.51 4.05 31.52
C LYS A 330 -9.82 4.06 30.74
N ILE A 331 -9.74 4.21 29.41
CA ILE A 331 -10.93 4.25 28.55
C ILE A 331 -11.61 2.88 28.51
N LEU A 332 -10.84 1.79 28.41
CA LEU A 332 -11.41 0.45 28.28
C LEU A 332 -11.95 -0.12 29.60
N GLU A 333 -11.42 0.31 30.75
CA GLU A 333 -11.86 -0.10 32.09
C GLU A 333 -13.12 0.63 32.61
N ALA A 334 -13.46 1.80 32.06
CA ALA A 334 -14.64 2.59 32.44
C ALA A 334 -15.99 1.94 32.03
#